data_AF-R9I5K8-F1
#
_entry.id   AF-R9I5K8-F1
#
_cell.length_a   1.000
_cell.length_b   1.000
_cell.length_c   1.000
_cell.angle_alpha   90.00
_cell.angle_beta   90.00
_cell.angle_gamma   90.00
#
_symmetry.space_group_name_H-M   'P 1'
#
loop_
_entity.id
_entity.type
_entity.pdbx_description
1 polymer ?
#
loop_
_entity_poly.entity_id
_entity_poly.type
_entity_poly.pdbx_seq_one_letter_code
_entity_poly.pdbx_strand_id
1 'polypeptide(L)'
;MEEKKKKKSQEELEELQRKQEQDLERAAILMKADEIKEETFDFDVNGQIELKNELADMVLEQIDDPEAKYNLYYNVVNRLLRKYLPKGDTYKDARDLIYEEKNTFLTRGHRKDAQGIRGADGRMSYISDINELVNIITEWISNKGTMFDLYTQIRDLNISKGYGAPQSK
;
A
#
# COMPACT_ATOMS: atom_id res chain seq x y z
N MET A 1 43.00 10.77 -4.23
CA MET A 1 41.81 11.12 -3.43
C MET A 1 40.64 11.59 -4.32
N GLU A 2 40.92 12.27 -5.45
CA GLU A 2 39.91 12.67 -6.45
C GLU A 2 39.26 11.50 -7.20
N GLU A 3 40.01 10.46 -7.58
CA GLU A 3 39.42 9.30 -8.29
C GLU A 3 38.38 8.56 -7.45
N LYS A 4 38.60 8.40 -6.14
CA LYS A 4 37.61 7.81 -5.22
C LYS A 4 36.36 8.68 -5.09
N LYS A 5 36.46 10.01 -5.16
CA LYS A 5 35.30 10.92 -5.14
C LYS A 5 34.52 10.90 -6.45
N LYS A 6 35.20 10.86 -7.60
CA LYS A 6 34.56 10.71 -8.93
C LYS A 6 33.83 9.37 -9.06
N LYS A 7 34.46 8.26 -8.64
CA LYS A 7 33.86 6.93 -8.67
C LYS A 7 32.59 6.86 -7.80
N LYS A 8 32.63 7.43 -6.60
CA LYS A 8 31.48 7.51 -5.69
C LYS A 8 30.32 8.34 -6.26
N SER A 9 30.62 9.46 -6.94
CA SER A 9 29.58 10.27 -7.59
C SER A 9 28.96 9.59 -8.82
N GLN A 10 29.70 8.68 -9.46
CA GLN A 10 29.23 7.94 -10.62
C GLN A 10 28.35 6.75 -10.20
N GLU A 11 28.75 6.04 -9.14
CA GLU A 11 27.94 4.99 -8.49
C GLU A 11 26.62 5.55 -7.92
N GLU A 12 26.65 6.72 -7.27
CA GLU A 12 25.43 7.40 -6.76
C GLU A 12 24.48 7.80 -7.90
N LEU A 13 25.02 8.24 -9.05
CA LEU A 13 24.22 8.62 -10.22
C LEU A 13 23.57 7.39 -10.88
N GLU A 14 24.31 6.28 -11.01
CA GLU A 14 23.79 5.01 -11.53
C GLU A 14 22.70 4.42 -10.61
N GLU A 15 22.86 4.52 -9.28
CA GLU A 15 21.85 4.09 -8.33
C GLU A 15 20.58 4.95 -8.42
N LEU A 16 20.73 6.26 -8.60
CA LEU A 16 19.61 7.19 -8.78
C LEU A 16 18.84 6.89 -10.07
N GLN A 17 19.56 6.66 -11.17
CA GLN A 17 18.96 6.28 -12.46
C GLN A 17 18.18 4.97 -12.36
N ARG A 18 18.77 3.96 -11.71
CA ARG A 18 18.10 2.66 -11.50
C ARG A 18 16.83 2.78 -10.67
N LYS A 19 16.85 3.62 -9.62
CA LYS A 19 15.64 3.91 -8.82
C LYS A 19 14.56 4.58 -9.66
N GLN A 20 14.94 5.57 -10.47
CA GLN A 20 13.99 6.26 -11.36
C GLN A 20 13.36 5.32 -12.39
N GLU A 21 14.15 4.45 -13.04
CA GLU A 21 13.64 3.47 -14.01
C GLU A 21 12.62 2.52 -13.38
N GLN A 22 12.87 2.07 -12.16
CA GLN A 22 11.96 1.18 -11.44
C GLN A 22 10.70 1.88 -10.95
N ASP A 23 10.81 3.13 -10.53
CA ASP A 23 9.65 3.94 -10.18
C ASP A 23 8.76 4.16 -11.40
N LEU A 24 9.36 4.37 -12.58
CA LEU A 24 8.63 4.42 -13.85
C LEU A 24 7.99 3.08 -14.21
N GLU A 25 8.67 1.96 -13.99
CA GLU A 25 8.11 0.62 -14.23
C GLU A 25 6.89 0.35 -13.33
N ARG A 26 7.00 0.64 -12.03
CA ARG A 26 5.88 0.51 -11.08
C ARG A 26 4.72 1.41 -11.48
N ALA A 27 5.00 2.66 -11.84
CA ALA A 27 3.99 3.60 -12.32
C ALA A 27 3.30 3.08 -13.58
N ALA A 28 4.04 2.56 -14.55
CA ALA A 28 3.48 2.02 -15.79
C ALA A 28 2.58 0.80 -15.53
N ILE A 29 2.99 -0.12 -14.64
CA ILE A 29 2.16 -1.27 -14.24
C ILE A 29 0.83 -0.80 -13.63
N LEU A 30 0.88 0.19 -12.74
CA LEU A 30 -0.30 0.73 -12.07
C LEU A 30 -1.21 1.49 -13.03
N MET A 31 -0.67 2.38 -13.85
CA MET A 31 -1.44 3.15 -14.84
C MET A 31 -2.12 2.24 -15.87
N LYS A 32 -1.43 1.21 -16.35
CA LYS A 32 -2.01 0.20 -17.25
C LYS A 32 -3.16 -0.57 -16.58
N ALA A 33 -3.07 -0.81 -15.26
CA ALA A 33 -4.16 -1.43 -14.52
C ALA A 33 -5.39 -0.52 -14.39
N ASP A 34 -5.19 0.80 -14.44
CA ASP A 34 -6.24 1.79 -14.35
C ASP A 34 -6.92 2.08 -15.71
N GLU A 35 -6.22 1.98 -16.85
CA GLU A 35 -6.80 2.16 -18.19
C GLU A 35 -7.89 1.15 -18.55
N ILE A 36 -7.86 -0.05 -17.96
CA ILE A 36 -8.81 -1.14 -18.23
C ILE A 36 -10.01 -1.09 -17.25
N LYS A 37 -10.01 -0.12 -16.34
CA LYS A 37 -10.87 -0.06 -15.14
C LYS A 37 -12.23 0.60 -15.38
N GLU A 38 -12.68 0.75 -16.63
CA GLU A 38 -14.02 1.26 -16.91
C GLU A 38 -15.13 0.23 -16.56
N GLU A 39 -14.82 -1.06 -16.34
CA GLU A 39 -15.87 -2.10 -16.17
C GLU A 39 -16.16 -2.58 -14.73
N THR A 40 -15.54 -2.03 -13.67
CA THR A 40 -15.72 -2.57 -12.29
C THR A 40 -16.12 -1.57 -11.21
N PHE A 41 -16.38 -0.31 -11.55
CA PHE A 41 -16.64 0.76 -10.58
C PHE A 41 -18.14 1.04 -10.34
N ASP A 42 -18.89 0.09 -9.80
CA ASP A 42 -20.21 0.35 -9.22
C ASP A 42 -20.07 0.59 -7.70
N PHE A 43 -19.74 1.83 -7.33
CA PHE A 43 -19.79 2.31 -5.93
C PHE A 43 -20.93 3.31 -5.81
N ASP A 44 -22.11 2.79 -5.47
CA ASP A 44 -23.33 3.55 -5.30
C ASP A 44 -23.48 4.11 -3.87
N VAL A 45 -24.57 4.84 -3.63
CA VAL A 45 -24.89 5.42 -2.32
C VAL A 45 -25.08 4.34 -1.23
N ASN A 46 -25.51 3.13 -1.59
CA ASN A 46 -25.66 2.02 -0.64
C ASN A 46 -24.31 1.51 -0.16
N GLY A 47 -23.30 1.41 -1.06
CA GLY A 47 -21.94 1.04 -0.69
C GLY A 47 -21.29 2.02 0.31
N GLN A 48 -21.62 3.32 0.22
CA GLN A 48 -21.18 4.32 1.20
C GLN A 48 -21.87 4.18 2.56
N ILE A 49 -23.16 3.83 2.57
CA ILE A 49 -23.94 3.63 3.80
C ILE A 49 -23.48 2.35 4.51
N GLU A 50 -23.25 1.25 3.79
CA GLU A 50 -22.67 0.01 4.34
C GLU A 50 -21.30 0.28 4.99
N LEU A 51 -20.43 1.01 4.30
CA LEU A 51 -19.10 1.35 4.82
C LEU A 51 -19.19 2.24 6.07
N LYS A 52 -20.07 3.24 6.08
CA LYS A 52 -20.29 4.10 7.26
C LYS A 52 -20.84 3.32 8.45
N ASN A 53 -21.74 2.37 8.22
CA ASN A 53 -22.29 1.52 9.27
C ASN A 53 -21.22 0.55 9.81
N GLU A 54 -20.42 -0.08 8.94
CA GLU A 54 -19.29 -0.93 9.35
C GLU A 54 -18.26 -0.13 10.18
N LEU A 55 -17.99 1.14 9.85
CA LEU A 55 -17.05 1.99 10.58
C LEU A 55 -17.60 2.54 11.90
N ALA A 56 -18.90 2.83 11.98
CA ALA A 56 -19.54 3.41 13.18
C ALA A 56 -19.49 2.44 14.38
N ASP A 57 -19.57 1.14 14.13
CA ASP A 57 -19.46 0.10 15.16
C ASP A 57 -18.00 -0.12 15.64
N MET A 58 -17.01 0.46 14.95
CA MET A 58 -15.59 0.14 15.12
C MET A 58 -14.77 1.26 15.78
N VAL A 59 -15.35 2.44 16.01
CA VAL A 59 -14.70 3.52 16.76
C VAL A 59 -15.09 3.42 18.24
N LEU A 60 -14.46 2.50 18.96
CA LEU A 60 -14.43 2.49 20.42
C LEU A 60 -13.00 2.34 20.93
N GLU A 61 -12.78 2.90 22.12
CA GLU A 61 -11.50 3.24 22.73
C GLU A 61 -10.49 2.08 22.82
N GLN A 62 -9.23 2.51 22.80
CA GLN A 62 -7.97 1.77 22.77
C GLN A 62 -7.86 0.63 23.79
N ILE A 63 -8.20 -0.59 23.36
CA ILE A 63 -7.64 -1.82 23.93
C ILE A 63 -7.08 -2.63 22.76
N ASP A 64 -5.79 -2.95 22.82
CA ASP A 64 -5.06 -3.65 21.76
C ASP A 64 -5.35 -5.16 21.81
N ASP A 65 -6.63 -5.50 21.63
CA ASP A 65 -7.13 -6.87 21.67
C ASP A 65 -6.73 -7.65 20.38
N PRO A 66 -6.13 -8.85 20.50
CA PRO A 66 -5.72 -9.63 19.35
C PRO A 66 -6.86 -9.99 18.38
N GLU A 67 -8.08 -10.21 18.89
CA GLU A 67 -9.24 -10.54 18.04
C GLU A 67 -9.70 -9.31 17.25
N ALA A 68 -9.74 -8.14 17.89
CA ALA A 68 -10.01 -6.87 17.21
C ALA A 68 -9.00 -6.60 16.08
N LYS A 69 -7.69 -6.80 16.31
CA LYS A 69 -6.64 -6.66 15.28
C LYS A 69 -6.84 -7.60 14.11
N TYR A 70 -7.10 -8.87 14.40
CA TYR A 70 -7.35 -9.89 13.39
C TYR A 70 -8.55 -9.49 12.53
N ASN A 71 -9.66 -9.09 13.17
CA ASN A 71 -10.88 -8.68 12.49
C ASN A 71 -10.66 -7.43 11.63
N LEU A 72 -10.02 -6.40 12.18
CA LEU A 72 -9.66 -5.19 11.44
C LEU A 72 -8.81 -5.50 10.20
N TYR A 73 -7.80 -6.35 10.34
CA TYR A 73 -6.92 -6.70 9.23
C TYR A 73 -7.62 -7.54 8.14
N TYR A 74 -8.32 -8.61 8.51
CA TYR A 74 -8.91 -9.53 7.55
C TYR A 74 -10.29 -9.09 7.05
N ASN A 75 -11.17 -8.69 7.96
CA ASN A 75 -12.57 -8.44 7.64
C ASN A 75 -12.79 -7.01 7.13
N VAL A 76 -11.86 -6.09 7.39
CA VAL A 76 -11.92 -4.71 6.86
C VAL A 76 -10.84 -4.47 5.82
N VAL A 77 -9.56 -4.38 6.19
CA VAL A 77 -8.49 -4.00 5.25
C VAL A 77 -8.40 -4.95 4.07
N ASN A 78 -8.29 -6.26 4.31
CA ASN A 78 -8.21 -7.25 3.22
C ASN A 78 -9.50 -7.33 2.41
N ARG A 79 -10.67 -7.24 3.06
CA ARG A 79 -11.97 -7.31 2.39
C ARG A 79 -12.16 -6.13 1.45
N LEU A 80 -11.91 -4.90 1.91
CA LEU A 80 -12.00 -3.69 1.10
C LEU A 80 -11.05 -3.76 -0.10
N LEU A 81 -9.77 -4.04 0.12
CA LEU A 81 -8.81 -4.12 -0.99
C LEU A 81 -9.17 -5.23 -1.99
N ARG A 82 -9.61 -6.41 -1.54
CA ARG A 82 -10.03 -7.49 -2.45
C ARG A 82 -11.31 -7.17 -3.22
N LYS A 83 -12.20 -6.35 -2.64
CA LYS A 83 -13.45 -5.93 -3.27
C LYS A 83 -13.19 -4.89 -4.35
N TYR A 84 -12.34 -3.90 -4.07
CA TYR A 84 -12.17 -2.69 -4.90
C TYR A 84 -10.92 -2.69 -5.78
N LEU A 85 -9.91 -3.53 -5.52
CA LEU A 85 -8.79 -3.67 -6.46
C LEU A 85 -9.18 -4.55 -7.66
N PRO A 86 -8.72 -4.20 -8.88
CA PRO A 86 -8.93 -5.02 -10.07
C PRO A 86 -8.52 -6.47 -9.87
N LYS A 87 -9.38 -7.40 -10.30
CA LYS A 87 -9.21 -8.85 -10.13
C LYS A 87 -8.65 -9.51 -11.40
N GLY A 88 -8.03 -10.67 -11.24
CA GLY A 88 -7.44 -11.45 -12.33
C GLY A 88 -5.91 -11.41 -12.34
N ASP A 89 -5.31 -12.32 -13.10
CA ASP A 89 -3.86 -12.51 -13.12
C ASP A 89 -3.13 -11.33 -13.75
N THR A 90 -3.73 -10.67 -14.73
CA THR A 90 -3.19 -9.47 -15.38
C THR A 90 -2.87 -8.34 -14.41
N TYR A 91 -3.65 -8.19 -13.32
CA TYR A 91 -3.44 -7.13 -12.32
C TYR A 91 -2.71 -7.62 -11.06
N LYS A 92 -2.22 -8.86 -11.06
CA LYS A 92 -1.58 -9.44 -9.88
C LYS A 92 -0.39 -8.61 -9.42
N ASP A 93 0.48 -8.21 -10.34
CA ASP A 93 1.69 -7.47 -10.01
C ASP A 93 1.35 -6.08 -9.44
N ALA A 94 0.36 -5.41 -10.02
CA ALA A 94 -0.15 -4.14 -9.54
C ALA A 94 -0.74 -4.25 -8.11
N ARG A 95 -1.49 -5.32 -7.83
CA ARG A 95 -2.00 -5.59 -6.47
C ARG A 95 -0.87 -5.90 -5.49
N ASP A 96 0.14 -6.66 -5.92
CA ASP A 96 1.27 -7.03 -5.08
C ASP A 96 2.10 -5.81 -4.65
N LEU A 97 2.22 -4.78 -5.51
CA LEU A 97 2.82 -3.50 -5.15
C LEU A 97 2.07 -2.80 -4.01
N ILE A 98 0.74 -2.71 -4.12
CA ILE A 98 -0.11 -2.11 -3.07
C ILE A 98 -0.03 -2.93 -1.78
N TYR A 99 -0.07 -4.26 -1.89
CA TYR A 99 0.07 -5.14 -0.73
C TYR A 99 1.44 -5.01 -0.06
N GLU A 100 2.50 -4.78 -0.82
CA GLU A 100 3.83 -4.53 -0.26
C GLU A 100 3.85 -3.24 0.57
N GLU A 101 3.33 -2.14 0.03
CA GLU A 101 3.31 -0.86 0.74
C GLU A 101 2.41 -0.89 1.98
N LYS A 102 1.21 -1.48 1.88
CA LYS A 102 0.33 -1.69 3.03
C LYS A 102 1.02 -2.50 4.13
N ASN A 103 1.68 -3.60 3.77
CA ASN A 103 2.30 -4.46 4.78
C ASN A 103 3.53 -3.80 5.39
N THR A 104 4.29 -3.04 4.60
CA THR A 104 5.38 -2.21 5.10
C THR A 104 4.87 -1.21 6.13
N PHE A 105 3.75 -0.57 5.84
CA PHE A 105 3.10 0.36 6.76
C PHE A 105 2.71 -0.30 8.09
N LEU A 106 1.94 -1.39 8.01
CA LEU A 106 1.43 -2.13 9.18
C LEU A 106 2.53 -2.82 10.00
N THR A 107 3.72 -3.00 9.41
CA THR A 107 4.89 -3.54 10.11
C THR A 107 5.91 -2.46 10.45
N ARG A 108 5.54 -1.18 10.37
CA ARG A 108 6.43 -0.05 10.71
C ARG A 108 7.79 -0.07 10.00
N GLY A 109 7.77 -0.46 8.73
CA GLY A 109 8.91 -0.38 7.82
C GLY A 109 9.65 -1.68 7.53
N HIS A 110 9.21 -2.82 8.05
CA HIS A 110 9.73 -4.10 7.56
C HIS A 110 9.30 -4.29 6.09
N ARG A 111 10.25 -4.24 5.16
CA ARG A 111 10.06 -4.54 3.73
C ARG A 111 10.49 -5.97 3.42
N LYS A 112 9.98 -6.56 2.34
CA LYS A 112 10.50 -7.85 1.85
C LYS A 112 11.96 -7.72 1.42
N ASP A 113 12.76 -8.71 1.79
CA ASP A 113 14.13 -8.88 1.29
C ASP A 113 14.17 -9.44 -0.14
N ALA A 114 15.37 -9.68 -0.66
CA ALA A 114 15.59 -10.24 -1.99
C ALA A 114 14.98 -11.64 -2.18
N GLN A 115 14.76 -12.38 -1.09
CA GLN A 115 14.14 -13.69 -1.03
C GLN A 115 12.61 -13.60 -0.90
N GLY A 116 12.05 -12.39 -0.77
CA GLY A 116 10.62 -12.14 -0.62
C GLY A 116 10.11 -12.28 0.81
N ILE A 117 11.00 -12.32 1.81
CA ILE A 117 10.69 -12.52 3.23
C ILE A 117 10.70 -11.16 3.94
N ARG A 118 9.64 -10.85 4.70
CA ARG A 118 9.52 -9.57 5.46
C ARG A 118 10.10 -9.65 6.88
N GLY A 119 9.99 -10.81 7.52
CA GLY A 119 10.35 -10.99 8.93
C GLY A 119 9.40 -10.34 9.94
N ALA A 120 8.28 -9.77 9.49
CA ALA A 120 7.25 -9.18 10.33
C ALA A 120 5.85 -9.44 9.75
N ASP A 121 4.84 -9.36 10.62
CA ASP A 121 3.46 -9.70 10.29
C ASP A 121 2.52 -8.51 10.54
N GLY A 122 1.89 -8.00 9.47
CA GLY A 122 0.96 -6.88 9.56
C GLY A 122 -0.29 -7.16 10.40
N ARG A 123 -0.60 -8.43 10.68
CA ARG A 123 -1.69 -8.83 11.59
C ARG A 123 -1.41 -8.45 13.05
N MET A 124 -0.13 -8.33 13.39
CA MET A 124 0.33 -7.95 14.73
C MET A 124 0.48 -6.42 14.88
N SER A 125 0.08 -5.65 13.86
CA SER A 125 0.12 -4.19 13.88
C SER A 125 -0.68 -3.61 15.06
N TYR A 126 -0.37 -2.37 15.42
CA TYR A 126 -1.19 -1.63 16.38
C TYR A 126 -2.54 -1.29 15.75
N ILE A 127 -3.61 -1.33 16.55
CA ILE A 127 -4.96 -0.96 16.08
C ILE A 127 -4.98 0.45 15.49
N SER A 128 -4.24 1.39 16.08
CA SER A 128 -4.10 2.75 15.55
C SER A 128 -3.61 2.79 14.11
N ASP A 129 -2.59 1.97 13.81
CA ASP A 129 -1.98 1.90 12.49
C ASP A 129 -2.96 1.23 11.51
N ILE A 130 -3.68 0.19 11.94
CA ILE A 130 -4.71 -0.44 11.09
C ILE A 130 -5.84 0.55 10.77
N ASN A 131 -6.30 1.33 11.75
CA ASN A 131 -7.34 2.35 11.56
C ASN A 131 -6.89 3.47 10.62
N GLU A 132 -5.64 3.94 10.73
CA GLU A 132 -5.07 4.91 9.80
C GLU A 132 -5.10 4.38 8.36
N LEU A 133 -4.73 3.10 8.17
CA LEU A 133 -4.80 2.46 6.86
C LEU A 133 -6.24 2.31 6.35
N VAL A 134 -7.20 1.98 7.22
CA VAL A 134 -8.62 1.91 6.85
C VAL A 134 -9.10 3.27 6.35
N ASN A 135 -8.75 4.37 7.02
CA ASN A 135 -9.12 5.71 6.58
C ASN A 135 -8.57 6.03 5.18
N ILE A 136 -7.32 5.69 4.91
CA ILE A 136 -6.70 5.89 3.58
C ILE A 136 -7.44 5.10 2.50
N ILE A 137 -7.73 3.83 2.76
CA ILE A 137 -8.43 2.97 1.79
C ILE A 137 -9.86 3.49 1.54
N THR A 138 -10.56 3.93 2.58
CA THR A 138 -11.94 4.40 2.47
C THR A 138 -12.04 5.76 1.77
N GLU A 139 -11.10 6.66 2.01
CA GLU A 139 -10.96 7.90 1.26
C GLU A 139 -10.65 7.62 -0.22
N TRP A 140 -9.70 6.73 -0.49
CA TRP A 140 -9.38 6.29 -1.86
C TRP A 140 -10.60 5.73 -2.60
N ILE A 141 -11.38 4.86 -1.95
CA ILE A 141 -12.62 4.30 -2.52
C ILE A 141 -13.64 5.42 -2.79
N SER A 142 -13.85 6.31 -1.81
CA SER A 142 -14.84 7.39 -1.89
C SER A 142 -14.52 8.38 -3.02
N ASN A 143 -13.22 8.63 -3.25
CA ASN A 143 -12.74 9.50 -4.31
C ASN A 143 -12.61 8.79 -5.67
N LYS A 144 -13.05 7.52 -5.77
CA LYS A 144 -12.88 6.68 -6.97
C LYS A 144 -11.43 6.66 -7.48
N GLY A 145 -10.48 6.60 -6.55
CA GLY A 145 -9.07 6.70 -6.86
C GLY A 145 -8.55 5.55 -7.73
N THR A 146 -7.49 5.84 -8.45
CA THR A 146 -6.75 4.88 -9.27
C THR A 146 -5.88 3.97 -8.39
N MET A 147 -5.42 2.84 -8.92
CA MET A 147 -4.45 1.99 -8.22
C MET A 147 -3.16 2.77 -7.97
N PHE A 148 -2.77 3.61 -8.92
CA PHE A 148 -1.62 4.49 -8.78
C PHE A 148 -1.78 5.48 -7.61
N ASP A 149 -2.97 6.04 -7.41
CA ASP A 149 -3.26 6.95 -6.29
C ASP A 149 -3.08 6.25 -4.95
N LEU A 150 -3.70 5.07 -4.77
CA LEU A 150 -3.60 4.32 -3.51
C LEU A 150 -2.15 3.92 -3.21
N TYR A 151 -1.44 3.43 -4.23
CA TYR A 151 -0.03 3.07 -4.09
C TYR A 151 0.81 4.28 -3.65
N THR A 152 0.65 5.41 -4.35
CA THR A 152 1.42 6.63 -4.08
C THR A 152 1.14 7.16 -2.69
N GLN A 153 -0.14 7.19 -2.26
CA GLN A 153 -0.52 7.63 -0.91
C GLN A 153 0.15 6.79 0.18
N ILE A 154 0.08 5.46 0.08
CA ILE A 154 0.68 4.58 1.10
C ILE A 154 2.22 4.64 1.05
N ARG A 155 2.81 4.70 -0.15
CA ARG A 155 4.26 4.83 -0.33
C ARG A 155 4.79 6.13 0.30
N ASP A 156 4.15 7.25 0.00
CA ASP A 156 4.58 8.56 0.49
C ASP A 156 4.38 8.65 2.01
N LEU A 157 3.32 8.02 2.53
CA LEU A 157 3.13 7.84 3.96
C LEU A 157 4.27 7.03 4.59
N ASN A 158 4.63 5.88 4.01
CA ASN A 158 5.76 5.07 4.46
C ASN A 158 7.06 5.90 4.49
N ILE A 159 7.35 6.64 3.42
CA ILE A 159 8.53 7.52 3.34
C ILE A 159 8.48 8.59 4.44
N SER A 160 7.33 9.24 4.64
CA SER A 160 7.15 10.29 5.65
C SER A 160 7.35 9.79 7.08
N LYS A 161 6.97 8.53 7.37
CA LYS A 161 7.20 7.88 8.67
C LYS A 161 8.61 7.29 8.82
N GLY A 162 9.48 7.45 7.81
CA GLY A 162 10.85 6.96 7.84
C GLY A 162 11.01 5.47 7.52
N TYR A 163 9.98 4.82 6.97
CA TYR A 163 9.98 3.39 6.64
C TYR A 163 10.71 3.06 5.32
N GLY A 164 11.30 4.09 4.70
CA GLY A 164 12.08 3.98 3.48
C GLY A 164 11.25 3.84 2.22
N ALA A 165 11.91 4.06 1.08
CA ALA A 165 11.34 3.89 -0.25
C ALA A 165 11.32 2.40 -0.67
N PRO A 166 10.47 2.04 -1.66
CA PRO A 166 10.47 0.70 -2.23
C PRO A 166 11.86 0.31 -2.73
N GLN A 167 12.35 -0.86 -2.33
CA GLN A 167 13.69 -1.31 -2.74
C GLN A 167 13.68 -1.89 -4.15
N SER A 168 14.79 -1.67 -4.84
CA SER A 168 15.16 -2.34 -6.08
C SER A 168 15.39 -3.83 -5.82
N LYS A 169 14.76 -4.70 -6.60
CA LYS A 169 15.22 -6.10 -6.71
C LYS A 169 16.57 -6.16 -7.40
#